data_AF-A0A0F9NZA1-F1
#
_entry.id   AF-A0A0F9NZA1-F1
#
_cell.length_a   1.000
_cell.length_b   1.000
_cell.length_c   1.000
_cell.angle_alpha   90.00
_cell.angle_beta   90.00
_cell.angle_gamma   90.00
#
_symmetry.space_group_name_H-M   'P 1'
#
loop_
_entity.id
_entity.type
_entity.pdbx_description
1 polymer ?
#
loop_
_entity_poly.entity_id
_entity_poly.type
_entity_poly.pdbx_seq_one_letter_code
_entity_poly.pdbx_strand_id
1 'polypeptide(L)'
;MGVPTRRILEPIFGEASLFAARNSDACWVRTQPVQVYQKGSTQWAANLYGGIQTNDDWASVVIPVNELPVTDLKTAMWTSFLTNAESAGVNIVIWVHDPNDYSKRAEITQTPGKASKAAGFNRETLDSTATELFWYGENTGTHDTTVTAGTEYTWAQFQADDVFSTYHIYRITFDYGWLASSTLDDAWVTEIKINGEQIPLRPDSGGSGRIATRYFEVETGDLTGTISPKTPYRLLSLSAHVDAVPDTGETLTLTVDSNKNDHFDTLVFSDDLFIGSRTSVFVPFGEGYDFDADDDIDLFQTNGSDDDWGVTIRYQTVFP
;
A
#
# COMPACT_ATOMS: atom_id res chain seq x y z
N MET A 1 42.07 -32.28 9.38
CA MET A 1 41.58 -30.92 9.61
C MET A 1 40.26 -30.78 8.87
N GLY A 2 39.14 -30.69 9.61
CA GLY A 2 37.83 -30.48 8.99
C GLY A 2 37.75 -29.06 8.45
N VAL A 3 37.36 -28.90 7.19
CA VAL A 3 37.11 -27.59 6.59
C VAL A 3 35.97 -26.93 7.37
N PRO A 4 36.13 -25.69 7.88
CA PRO A 4 35.03 -24.99 8.51
C PRO A 4 33.94 -24.75 7.47
N THR A 5 32.81 -25.45 7.59
CA THR A 5 31.60 -25.12 6.84
C THR A 5 30.98 -23.89 7.49
N ARG A 6 31.12 -22.73 6.84
CA ARG A 6 30.36 -21.52 7.19
C ARG A 6 28.88 -21.86 7.05
N ARG A 7 28.17 -22.05 8.16
CA ARG A 7 26.71 -22.13 8.17
C ARG A 7 26.20 -20.70 8.06
N ILE A 8 25.71 -20.33 6.89
CA ILE A 8 24.91 -19.11 6.74
C ILE A 8 23.56 -19.45 7.37
N LEU A 9 23.24 -18.80 8.49
CA LEU A 9 21.89 -18.89 9.05
C LEU A 9 20.97 -18.12 8.11
N GLU A 10 19.80 -18.69 7.84
CA GLU A 10 18.76 -17.95 7.14
C GLU A 10 18.37 -16.73 7.97
N PRO A 11 18.15 -15.56 7.35
CA PRO A 11 17.70 -14.38 8.06
C PRO A 11 16.30 -14.62 8.64
N ILE A 12 16.02 -14.01 9.80
CA ILE A 12 14.70 -14.10 10.45
C ILE A 12 13.64 -13.36 9.61
N PHE A 13 14.03 -12.26 8.96
CA PHE A 13 13.16 -11.46 8.11
C PHE A 13 13.55 -11.61 6.64
N GLY A 14 12.55 -11.85 5.79
CA GLY A 14 12.69 -11.95 4.35
C GLY A 14 12.77 -10.59 3.66
N GLU A 15 12.86 -10.61 2.32
CA GLU A 15 12.76 -9.38 1.53
C GLU A 15 11.34 -8.79 1.66
N ALA A 16 11.25 -7.49 1.93
CA ALA A 16 9.98 -6.80 1.95
C ALA A 16 9.36 -6.81 0.54
N SER A 17 8.08 -7.10 0.46
CA SER A 17 7.26 -7.07 -0.77
C SER A 17 6.08 -6.13 -0.60
N LEU A 18 5.47 -5.69 -1.70
CA LEU A 18 4.27 -4.87 -1.66
C LEU A 18 3.06 -5.64 -2.13
N PHE A 19 1.93 -5.38 -1.49
CA PHE A 19 0.66 -5.99 -1.85
C PHE A 19 -0.47 -4.98 -1.64
N ALA A 20 -1.53 -5.11 -2.42
CA ALA A 20 -2.74 -4.33 -2.23
C ALA A 20 -3.97 -5.15 -2.64
N ALA A 21 -5.13 -4.73 -2.15
CA ALA A 21 -6.41 -5.31 -2.47
C ALA A 21 -7.39 -4.23 -2.96
N ARG A 22 -8.22 -4.62 -3.93
CA ARG A 22 -9.38 -3.86 -4.42
C ARG A 22 -9.01 -2.45 -4.93
N ASN A 23 -9.52 -1.39 -4.31
CA ASN A 23 -9.36 0.00 -4.75
C ASN A 23 -8.03 0.63 -4.29
N SER A 24 -7.25 -0.09 -3.50
CA SER A 24 -5.94 0.33 -3.03
C SER A 24 -4.83 -0.11 -3.98
N ASP A 25 -3.64 0.46 -3.80
CA ASP A 25 -2.47 0.11 -4.58
C ASP A 25 -1.15 0.30 -3.83
N ALA A 26 -0.12 -0.43 -4.21
CA ALA A 26 1.17 -0.37 -3.55
C ALA A 26 2.33 -0.48 -4.55
N CYS A 27 3.22 0.51 -4.55
CA CYS A 27 4.37 0.54 -5.46
C CYS A 27 5.67 1.04 -4.81
N TRP A 28 6.80 0.62 -5.37
CA TRP A 28 8.12 1.06 -4.92
C TRP A 28 8.51 2.37 -5.58
N VAL A 29 8.97 3.34 -4.77
CA VAL A 29 9.35 4.67 -5.26
C VAL A 29 10.78 5.10 -4.88
N ARG A 30 11.47 5.79 -5.80
CA ARG A 30 12.89 6.23 -5.75
C ARG A 30 13.18 7.32 -6.80
N THR A 31 13.20 8.60 -6.42
CA THR A 31 13.87 9.78 -7.06
C THR A 31 13.60 11.13 -6.34
N GLN A 32 14.57 12.08 -6.46
CA GLN A 32 14.64 13.55 -6.17
C GLN A 32 14.10 14.11 -4.81
N PRO A 33 14.62 15.26 -4.29
CA PRO A 33 14.61 15.59 -2.86
C PRO A 33 13.27 16.17 -2.38
N VAL A 34 12.21 15.37 -2.43
CA VAL A 34 10.98 15.62 -1.68
C VAL A 34 11.13 15.15 -0.22
N GLN A 35 10.27 15.65 0.67
CA GLN A 35 10.36 15.42 2.12
C GLN A 35 10.49 13.94 2.49
N VAL A 36 9.87 13.03 1.73
CA VAL A 36 9.88 11.58 1.98
C VAL A 36 11.27 10.91 1.92
N TYR A 37 12.27 11.50 1.25
CA TYR A 37 13.62 10.92 1.12
C TYR A 37 14.57 11.26 2.27
N GLN A 38 14.11 12.02 3.26
CA GLN A 38 14.92 12.35 4.44
C GLN A 38 15.17 11.15 5.36
N LYS A 39 14.53 10.00 5.10
CA LYS A 39 14.57 8.78 5.92
C LYS A 39 14.76 7.53 5.05
N GLY A 40 15.24 6.44 5.67
CA GLY A 40 15.45 5.17 4.97
C GLY A 40 16.89 4.92 4.54
N SER A 41 17.40 3.71 4.82
CA SER A 41 18.78 3.31 4.51
C SER A 41 19.03 2.97 3.03
N THR A 42 17.97 2.69 2.28
CA THR A 42 18.03 2.24 0.88
C THR A 42 17.62 3.31 -0.13
N GLN A 43 17.11 4.46 0.34
CA GLN A 43 16.47 5.52 -0.47
C GLN A 43 15.23 5.07 -1.24
N TRP A 44 14.70 3.89 -0.95
CA TRP A 44 13.40 3.45 -1.45
C TRP A 44 12.35 3.68 -0.37
N ALA A 45 11.16 4.08 -0.79
CA ALA A 45 9.97 4.06 0.04
C ALA A 45 8.90 3.18 -0.61
N ALA A 46 8.01 2.63 0.22
CA ALA A 46 6.79 2.01 -0.25
C ALA A 46 5.70 3.06 -0.28
N ASN A 47 5.19 3.39 -1.48
CA ASN A 47 3.98 4.18 -1.62
C ASN A 47 2.78 3.23 -1.47
N LEU A 48 1.93 3.53 -0.49
CA LEU A 48 0.70 2.82 -0.18
C LEU A 48 -0.45 3.79 -0.46
N TYR A 49 -1.20 3.55 -1.53
CA TYR A 49 -2.42 4.28 -1.85
C TYR A 49 -3.60 3.56 -1.21
N GLY A 50 -4.25 4.22 -0.24
CA GLY A 50 -5.44 3.66 0.41
C GLY A 50 -6.66 3.71 -0.51
N GLY A 51 -6.83 4.81 -1.23
CA GLY A 51 -7.91 4.99 -2.19
C GLY A 51 -9.29 5.00 -1.55
N ILE A 52 -10.31 4.81 -2.39
CA ILE A 52 -11.72 4.87 -1.99
C ILE A 52 -12.09 3.60 -1.23
N GLN A 53 -12.45 3.78 0.03
CA GLN A 53 -12.72 2.69 0.96
C GLN A 53 -14.15 2.19 0.79
N THR A 54 -14.29 0.98 0.25
CA THR A 54 -15.58 0.30 0.04
C THR A 54 -15.77 -0.90 0.94
N ASN A 55 -14.70 -1.45 1.54
CA ASN A 55 -14.67 -2.38 2.68
C ASN A 55 -13.21 -2.80 2.98
N ASP A 56 -12.77 -3.93 2.42
CA ASP A 56 -11.44 -4.55 2.65
C ASP A 56 -10.47 -4.07 1.56
N ASP A 57 -10.32 -2.76 1.47
CA ASP A 57 -9.42 -2.04 0.59
C ASP A 57 -8.16 -1.66 1.38
N TRP A 58 -7.01 -2.21 1.00
CA TRP A 58 -5.77 -1.91 1.70
C TRP A 58 -4.55 -2.04 0.81
N ALA A 59 -3.51 -1.29 1.16
CA ALA A 59 -2.16 -1.39 0.62
C ALA A 59 -1.20 -1.73 1.77
N SER A 60 -0.17 -2.52 1.48
CA SER A 60 0.68 -3.10 2.52
C SER A 60 2.13 -3.25 2.12
N VAL A 61 3.02 -2.99 3.09
CA VAL A 61 4.39 -3.55 3.10
C VAL A 61 4.36 -4.89 3.82
N VAL A 62 4.68 -5.96 3.11
CA VAL A 62 4.69 -7.33 3.62
C VAL A 62 6.12 -7.77 3.89
N ILE A 63 6.37 -8.22 5.13
CA ILE A 63 7.66 -8.76 5.55
C ILE A 63 7.48 -10.23 5.93
N PRO A 64 7.99 -11.16 5.12
CA PRO A 64 8.04 -12.57 5.50
C PRO A 64 8.87 -12.76 6.78
N VAL A 65 8.39 -13.61 7.69
CA VAL A 65 9.10 -13.93 8.94
C VAL A 65 9.34 -15.42 8.99
N ASN A 66 10.58 -15.82 9.28
CA ASN A 66 10.97 -17.21 9.41
C ASN A 66 10.63 -17.73 10.82
N GLU A 67 9.34 -17.93 11.09
CA GLU A 67 8.82 -18.65 12.26
C GLU A 67 9.29 -18.07 13.61
N LEU A 68 9.15 -16.76 13.81
CA LEU A 68 9.55 -16.08 15.05
C LEU A 68 8.49 -16.32 16.15
N PRO A 69 8.81 -16.89 17.32
CA PRO A 69 7.83 -17.03 18.40
C PRO A 69 7.18 -15.69 18.77
N VAL A 70 5.87 -15.68 19.06
CA VAL A 70 5.15 -14.46 19.48
C VAL A 70 5.81 -13.79 20.69
N THR A 71 6.33 -14.59 21.62
CA THR A 71 7.07 -14.10 22.78
C THR A 71 8.35 -13.35 22.43
N ASP A 72 8.90 -13.53 21.22
CA ASP A 72 10.22 -13.02 20.83
C ASP A 72 10.13 -11.73 20.00
N LEU A 73 8.95 -11.30 19.55
CA LEU A 73 8.76 -9.96 19.01
C LEU A 73 8.70 -8.94 20.17
N LYS A 74 9.79 -8.22 20.37
CA LYS A 74 9.96 -7.25 21.47
C LYS A 74 9.65 -5.83 21.05
N THR A 75 10.04 -5.46 19.83
CA THR A 75 9.86 -4.10 19.31
C THR A 75 9.59 -4.12 17.82
N ALA A 76 8.71 -3.23 17.37
CA ALA A 76 8.57 -2.85 15.97
C ALA A 76 8.41 -1.33 15.91
N MET A 77 9.08 -0.70 14.96
CA MET A 77 9.04 0.74 14.74
C MET A 77 8.97 1.00 13.25
N TRP A 78 8.15 1.97 12.85
CA TRP A 78 8.08 2.38 11.45
C TRP A 78 7.85 3.88 11.34
N THR A 79 8.23 4.42 10.19
CA THR A 79 8.01 5.82 9.85
C THR A 79 7.28 5.90 8.53
N SER A 80 6.20 6.68 8.52
CA SER A 80 5.42 6.98 7.33
C SER A 80 5.34 8.49 7.12
N PHE A 81 5.18 8.90 5.88
CA PHE A 81 4.78 10.27 5.53
C PHE A 81 3.37 10.21 4.95
N LEU A 82 2.48 11.08 5.40
CA LEU A 82 1.14 11.25 4.83
C LEU A 82 1.06 12.65 4.20
N THR A 83 0.52 12.78 2.98
CA THR A 83 0.37 14.09 2.33
C THR A 83 -0.57 14.98 3.14
N ASN A 84 -1.71 14.41 3.55
CA ASN A 84 -2.77 15.09 4.27
C ASN A 84 -3.00 14.45 5.64
N ALA A 85 -3.87 15.08 6.44
CA ALA A 85 -4.36 14.44 7.65
C ALA A 85 -5.48 13.46 7.27
N GLU A 86 -5.35 12.22 7.71
CA GLU A 86 -6.16 11.10 7.25
C GLU A 86 -7.09 10.57 8.34
N SER A 87 -8.04 9.71 7.97
CA SER A 87 -8.92 9.04 8.94
C SER A 87 -8.25 7.83 9.61
N ALA A 88 -7.22 7.26 8.97
CA ALA A 88 -6.42 6.12 9.42
C ALA A 88 -4.91 6.37 9.20
N GLY A 89 -4.07 5.74 10.03
CA GLY A 89 -2.62 5.75 9.85
C GLY A 89 -2.12 4.43 9.26
N VAL A 90 -0.81 4.34 9.00
CA VAL A 90 -0.17 3.06 8.65
C VAL A 90 -0.08 2.22 9.91
N ASN A 91 -0.82 1.11 10.00
CA ASN A 91 -0.91 0.25 11.17
C ASN A 91 -0.13 -1.04 10.98
N ILE A 92 0.33 -1.65 12.07
CA ILE A 92 0.97 -2.97 12.04
C ILE A 92 -0.07 -4.10 12.11
N VAL A 93 0.17 -5.19 11.37
CA VAL A 93 -0.54 -6.46 11.51
C VAL A 93 0.46 -7.60 11.64
N ILE A 94 0.25 -8.47 12.61
CA ILE A 94 1.13 -9.58 12.96
C ILE A 94 0.38 -10.87 12.70
N TRP A 95 0.89 -11.66 11.75
CA TRP A 95 0.27 -12.90 11.32
C TRP A 95 0.92 -14.09 12.01
N VAL A 96 0.11 -14.85 12.74
CA VAL A 96 0.56 -15.93 13.62
C VAL A 96 -0.12 -17.25 13.29
N HIS A 97 0.54 -18.37 13.58
CA HIS A 97 -0.02 -19.71 13.43
C HIS A 97 0.54 -20.69 14.48
N ASP A 98 -0.18 -21.80 14.70
CA ASP A 98 0.31 -22.89 15.55
C ASP A 98 1.40 -23.67 14.78
N PRO A 99 2.66 -23.69 15.25
CA PRO A 99 3.76 -24.35 14.53
C PRO A 99 3.57 -25.87 14.40
N ASN A 100 2.65 -26.47 15.14
CA ASN A 100 2.31 -27.89 15.06
C ASN A 100 1.00 -28.16 14.30
N ASP A 101 0.23 -27.13 13.96
CA ASP A 101 -1.05 -27.23 13.26
C ASP A 101 -1.33 -25.99 12.39
N TYR A 102 -0.87 -26.04 11.14
CA TYR A 102 -1.06 -24.98 10.14
C TYR A 102 -2.53 -24.64 9.81
N SER A 103 -3.51 -25.41 10.29
CA SER A 103 -4.92 -25.07 10.16
C SER A 103 -5.39 -24.02 11.18
N LYS A 104 -4.55 -23.70 12.17
CA LYS A 104 -4.80 -22.67 13.18
C LYS A 104 -3.95 -21.44 12.91
N ARG A 105 -4.61 -20.30 12.71
CA ARG A 105 -3.94 -19.03 12.40
C ARG A 105 -4.76 -17.85 12.87
N ALA A 106 -4.09 -16.74 13.10
CA ALA A 106 -4.72 -15.46 13.40
C ALA A 106 -3.95 -14.29 12.81
N GLU A 107 -4.66 -13.20 12.61
CA GLU A 107 -4.10 -11.86 12.45
C GLU A 107 -4.29 -11.11 13.78
N ILE A 108 -3.22 -10.47 14.25
CA ILE A 108 -3.24 -9.56 15.39
C ILE A 108 -2.97 -8.16 14.85
N THR A 109 -3.97 -7.31 14.88
CA THR A 109 -4.03 -6.06 14.11
C THR A 109 -4.10 -4.87 15.04
N GLN A 110 -3.24 -3.87 14.81
CA GLN A 110 -3.39 -2.55 15.43
C GLN A 110 -4.56 -1.83 14.79
N THR A 111 -5.49 -1.33 15.61
CA THR A 111 -6.62 -0.53 15.15
C THR A 111 -6.10 0.70 14.38
N PRO A 112 -6.44 0.87 13.10
CA PRO A 112 -5.86 1.92 12.26
C PRO A 112 -6.11 3.34 12.77
N GLY A 113 -7.23 3.55 13.47
CA GLY A 113 -7.55 4.82 14.11
C GLY A 113 -6.63 5.21 15.28
N LYS A 114 -5.80 4.28 15.76
CA LYS A 114 -4.82 4.47 16.85
C LYS A 114 -3.42 4.82 16.33
N ALA A 115 -3.06 4.40 15.12
CA ALA A 115 -1.86 4.87 14.44
C ALA A 115 -1.96 6.38 14.16
N SER A 116 -0.82 7.08 14.05
CA SER A 116 -0.83 8.52 13.77
C SER A 116 -1.33 8.83 12.37
N LYS A 117 -2.07 9.93 12.27
CA LYS A 117 -2.85 10.33 11.09
C LYS A 117 -2.60 11.77 10.67
N ALA A 118 -1.55 12.38 11.21
CA ALA A 118 -1.22 13.76 10.91
C ALA A 118 -0.55 13.86 9.54
N ALA A 119 -0.78 14.96 8.84
CA ALA A 119 0.02 15.30 7.66
C ALA A 119 1.52 15.39 8.02
N GLY A 120 2.37 14.94 7.12
CA GLY A 120 3.82 14.91 7.28
C GLY A 120 4.34 13.60 7.86
N PHE A 121 5.53 13.65 8.47
CA PHE A 121 6.19 12.47 9.03
C PHE A 121 5.57 12.03 10.35
N ASN A 122 5.07 10.80 10.35
CA ASN A 122 4.63 10.08 11.52
C ASN A 122 5.68 9.04 11.92
N ARG A 123 5.74 8.77 13.22
CA ARG A 123 6.56 7.70 13.78
C ARG A 123 5.69 6.87 14.69
N GLU A 124 5.70 5.58 14.41
CA GLU A 124 4.97 4.61 15.18
C GLU A 124 5.93 3.66 15.89
N THR A 125 5.44 3.05 16.96
CA THR A 125 6.13 1.98 17.68
C THR A 125 5.07 1.05 18.25
N LEU A 126 5.27 -0.25 18.12
CA LEU A 126 4.44 -1.25 18.79
C LEU A 126 4.57 -1.05 20.30
N ASP A 127 3.57 -0.44 20.93
CA ASP A 127 3.55 -0.20 22.36
C ASP A 127 2.99 -1.42 23.09
N SER A 128 3.86 -2.11 23.82
CA SER A 128 3.47 -3.31 24.56
C SER A 128 2.41 -3.09 25.65
N THR A 129 2.15 -1.83 26.00
CA THR A 129 1.25 -1.43 27.07
C THR A 129 -0.01 -0.70 26.58
N ALA A 130 -0.06 -0.28 25.33
CA ALA A 130 -1.24 0.35 24.75
C ALA A 130 -2.30 -0.70 24.42
N THR A 131 -3.55 -0.43 24.79
CA THR A 131 -4.70 -1.24 24.36
C THR A 131 -5.14 -0.77 22.98
N GLU A 132 -4.64 -1.44 21.95
CA GLU A 132 -4.83 -1.03 20.54
C GLU A 132 -4.84 -2.20 19.55
N LEU A 133 -4.59 -3.43 20.02
CA LEU A 133 -4.48 -4.61 19.17
C LEU A 133 -5.70 -5.52 19.35
N PHE A 134 -6.38 -5.88 18.27
CA PHE A 134 -7.41 -6.93 18.30
C PHE A 134 -6.97 -8.10 17.43
N TRP A 135 -7.73 -9.19 17.45
CA TRP A 135 -7.43 -10.33 16.59
C TRP A 135 -8.68 -10.93 15.94
N TYR A 136 -8.47 -11.55 14.79
CA TYR A 136 -9.39 -12.48 14.13
C TYR A 136 -8.59 -13.71 13.67
N GLY A 137 -9.23 -14.87 13.60
CA GLY A 137 -8.51 -16.11 13.27
C GLY A 137 -9.41 -17.31 13.05
N GLU A 138 -8.79 -18.39 12.62
CA GLU A 138 -9.41 -19.67 12.32
C GLU A 138 -8.88 -20.71 13.30
N ASN A 139 -9.79 -21.45 13.94
CA ASN A 139 -9.48 -22.60 14.80
C ASN A 139 -8.42 -22.34 15.89
N THR A 140 -8.31 -21.11 16.42
CA THR A 140 -7.23 -20.75 17.36
C THR A 140 -7.24 -21.55 18.67
N GLY A 141 -8.35 -22.21 19.00
CA GLY A 141 -8.49 -23.07 20.16
C GLY A 141 -9.27 -22.39 21.29
N THR A 142 -9.06 -22.85 22.52
CA THR A 142 -9.65 -22.25 23.72
C THR A 142 -8.57 -21.47 24.45
N HIS A 143 -8.83 -20.20 24.73
CA HIS A 143 -7.92 -19.31 25.46
C HIS A 143 -8.35 -19.24 26.94
N ASP A 144 -7.50 -19.69 27.86
CA ASP A 144 -7.74 -19.60 29.31
C ASP A 144 -7.57 -18.15 29.82
N THR A 145 -6.63 -17.41 29.23
CA THR A 145 -6.53 -15.95 29.37
C THR A 145 -7.35 -15.29 28.26
N THR A 146 -8.54 -14.78 28.58
CA THR A 146 -9.54 -14.46 27.55
C THR A 146 -9.19 -13.23 26.69
N VAL A 147 -8.26 -13.38 25.73
CA VAL A 147 -8.20 -12.51 24.54
C VAL A 147 -9.33 -12.93 23.60
N THR A 148 -10.38 -12.12 23.53
CA THR A 148 -11.56 -12.40 22.72
C THR A 148 -11.41 -11.73 21.36
N ALA A 149 -11.75 -12.45 20.29
CA ALA A 149 -11.71 -11.89 18.93
C ALA A 149 -12.53 -10.58 18.84
N GLY A 150 -12.00 -9.60 18.11
CA GLY A 150 -12.60 -8.27 17.96
C GLY A 150 -12.54 -7.34 19.17
N THR A 151 -11.98 -7.78 20.31
CA THR A 151 -11.72 -6.90 21.47
C THR A 151 -10.27 -6.41 21.45
N GLU A 152 -10.03 -5.15 21.80
CA GLU A 152 -8.68 -4.57 21.87
C GLU A 152 -7.96 -5.00 23.17
N TYR A 153 -6.68 -5.36 23.03
CA TYR A 153 -5.75 -5.77 24.07
C TYR A 153 -4.38 -5.13 23.84
N THR A 154 -3.48 -5.30 24.79
CA THR A 154 -2.06 -4.92 24.64
C THR A 154 -1.25 -6.07 24.04
N TRP A 155 -0.11 -5.76 23.41
CA TRP A 155 0.80 -6.80 22.91
C TRP A 155 1.28 -7.71 24.04
N ALA A 156 1.54 -7.17 25.23
CA ALA A 156 1.94 -7.96 26.39
C ALA A 156 0.89 -8.99 26.80
N GLN A 157 -0.41 -8.72 26.59
CA GLN A 157 -1.47 -9.69 26.84
C GLN A 157 -1.43 -10.85 25.83
N PHE A 158 -1.21 -10.56 24.54
CA PHE A 158 -1.00 -11.62 23.54
C PHE A 158 0.24 -12.47 23.83
N GLN A 159 1.34 -11.86 24.30
CA GLN A 159 2.55 -12.60 24.68
C GLN A 159 2.39 -13.46 25.94
N ALA A 160 1.45 -13.12 26.82
CA ALA A 160 1.12 -13.87 28.03
C ALA A 160 -0.01 -14.88 27.83
N ASP A 161 -0.68 -14.84 26.66
CA ASP A 161 -1.82 -15.69 26.37
C ASP A 161 -1.43 -17.16 26.20
N ASP A 162 -2.19 -18.08 26.76
CA ASP A 162 -1.87 -19.52 26.77
C ASP A 162 -1.86 -20.16 25.39
N VAL A 163 -2.60 -19.60 24.44
CA VAL A 163 -2.58 -20.03 23.03
C VAL A 163 -1.50 -19.25 22.27
N PHE A 164 -1.62 -17.92 22.19
CA PHE A 164 -0.76 -17.13 21.31
C PHE A 164 0.71 -17.13 21.72
N SER A 165 1.04 -17.32 23.01
CA SER A 165 2.43 -17.46 23.45
C SER A 165 3.12 -18.71 22.87
N THR A 166 2.35 -19.70 22.40
CA THR A 166 2.86 -20.91 21.74
C THR A 166 2.93 -20.78 20.21
N TYR A 167 2.33 -19.72 19.65
CA TYR A 167 2.26 -19.51 18.21
C TYR A 167 3.52 -18.81 17.68
N HIS A 168 3.73 -18.96 16.38
CA HIS A 168 4.83 -18.36 15.66
C HIS A 168 4.33 -17.34 14.65
N ILE A 169 5.11 -16.28 14.48
CA ILE A 169 4.91 -15.21 13.50
C ILE A 169 5.55 -15.66 12.18
N TYR A 170 4.74 -15.74 11.13
CA TYR A 170 5.19 -16.08 9.78
C TYR A 170 5.19 -14.89 8.82
N ARG A 171 4.54 -13.78 9.21
CA ARG A 171 4.46 -12.55 8.42
C ARG A 171 4.14 -11.36 9.32
N ILE A 172 4.78 -10.22 9.06
CA ILE A 172 4.39 -8.93 9.63
C ILE A 172 4.06 -8.02 8.45
N THR A 173 2.96 -7.29 8.54
CA THR A 173 2.54 -6.32 7.52
C THR A 173 2.35 -4.94 8.12
N PHE A 174 2.54 -3.91 7.28
CA PHE A 174 2.29 -2.52 7.60
C PHE A 174 1.26 -2.01 6.61
N ASP A 175 0.02 -1.96 7.09
CA ASP A 175 -1.17 -1.82 6.26
C ASP A 175 -1.67 -0.39 6.32
N TYR A 176 -2.30 0.03 5.23
CA TYR A 176 -2.90 1.33 5.08
C TYR A 176 -4.20 1.18 4.28
N GLY A 177 -5.30 1.71 4.81
CA GLY A 177 -6.66 1.52 4.26
C GLY A 177 -7.49 0.49 5.02
N TRP A 178 -6.88 -0.53 5.61
CA TRP A 178 -7.62 -1.57 6.33
C TRP A 178 -8.55 -0.96 7.41
N LEU A 179 -9.84 -1.30 7.40
CA LEU A 179 -10.88 -0.77 8.31
C LEU A 179 -11.10 0.75 8.29
N ALA A 180 -10.60 1.46 7.27
CA ALA A 180 -10.95 2.86 7.06
C ALA A 180 -12.33 3.00 6.39
N SER A 181 -12.93 4.18 6.49
CA SER A 181 -14.26 4.47 5.95
C SER A 181 -14.32 5.74 5.09
N SER A 182 -13.17 6.37 4.84
CA SER A 182 -13.04 7.53 3.96
C SER A 182 -12.06 7.23 2.84
N THR A 183 -12.09 8.00 1.76
CA THR A 183 -10.97 8.02 0.82
C THR A 183 -9.68 8.38 1.56
N LEU A 184 -8.60 7.70 1.21
CA LEU A 184 -7.28 7.89 1.78
C LEU A 184 -6.26 8.16 0.68
N ASP A 185 -5.48 9.23 0.83
CA ASP A 185 -4.42 9.57 -0.12
C ASP A 185 -3.19 8.68 0.08
N ASP A 186 -2.12 8.94 -0.67
CA ASP A 186 -0.86 8.21 -0.54
C ASP A 186 -0.21 8.34 0.86
N ALA A 187 0.28 7.21 1.37
CA ALA A 187 1.20 7.12 2.49
C ALA A 187 2.53 6.51 2.04
N TRP A 188 3.67 7.10 2.45
CA TRP A 188 4.99 6.59 2.11
C TRP A 188 5.67 5.99 3.32
N VAL A 189 5.84 4.67 3.36
CA VAL A 189 6.62 3.98 4.39
C VAL A 189 8.10 4.06 4.05
N THR A 190 8.89 4.66 4.94
CA THR A 190 10.30 5.03 4.67
C THR A 190 11.30 4.25 5.51
N GLU A 191 10.92 3.82 6.72
CA GLU A 191 11.75 2.97 7.57
C GLU A 191 10.88 1.95 8.31
N ILE A 192 11.40 0.73 8.42
CA ILE A 192 10.85 -0.30 9.30
C ILE A 192 12.01 -0.94 10.06
N LYS A 193 11.84 -1.09 11.38
CA LYS A 193 12.79 -1.73 12.27
C LYS A 193 12.07 -2.70 13.19
N ILE A 194 12.47 -3.97 13.17
CA ILE A 194 11.84 -5.04 13.95
C ILE A 194 12.92 -5.70 14.81
N ASN A 195 12.69 -5.82 16.11
CA ASN A 195 13.65 -6.39 17.06
C ASN A 195 15.06 -5.78 16.98
N GLY A 196 15.15 -4.50 16.61
CA GLY A 196 16.42 -3.82 16.44
C GLY A 196 17.05 -3.96 15.04
N GLU A 197 16.54 -4.83 14.19
CA GLU A 197 17.01 -5.05 12.81
C GLU A 197 16.30 -4.10 11.85
N GLN A 198 17.08 -3.39 11.04
CA GLN A 198 16.54 -2.51 9.99
C GLN A 198 16.11 -3.37 8.80
N ILE A 199 14.86 -3.27 8.42
CA ILE A 199 14.33 -3.95 7.24
C ILE A 199 14.68 -3.12 6.00
N PRO A 200 15.39 -3.68 5.00
CA PRO A 200 15.66 -2.98 3.76
C PRO A 200 14.40 -2.86 2.92
N LEU A 201 13.92 -1.64 2.71
CA LEU A 201 12.85 -1.36 1.76
C LEU A 201 13.45 -1.24 0.36
N ARG A 202 12.97 -2.02 -0.60
CA ARG A 202 13.40 -1.97 -2.01
C ARG A 202 12.55 -2.98 -2.80
N PRO A 203 12.48 -2.84 -4.13
CA PRO A 203 11.96 -3.89 -5.00
C PRO A 203 12.55 -5.25 -4.64
N ASP A 204 11.66 -6.20 -4.36
CA ASP A 204 12.02 -7.59 -4.07
C ASP A 204 12.48 -8.29 -5.34
N SER A 205 13.18 -9.40 -5.15
CA SER A 205 13.64 -10.27 -6.24
C SER A 205 12.49 -10.86 -7.08
N GLY A 206 11.28 -10.99 -6.51
CA GLY A 206 10.06 -11.43 -7.20
C GLY A 206 9.37 -10.34 -8.03
N GLY A 207 9.72 -9.07 -7.81
CA GLY A 207 9.15 -7.94 -8.55
C GLY A 207 7.74 -7.54 -8.15
N SER A 208 7.33 -7.85 -6.91
CA SER A 208 6.13 -7.27 -6.30
C SER A 208 6.22 -5.74 -6.23
N GLY A 209 5.07 -5.06 -6.27
CA GLY A 209 5.02 -3.59 -6.23
C GLY A 209 5.65 -2.90 -7.43
N ARG A 210 5.86 -3.61 -8.55
CA ARG A 210 6.29 -3.01 -9.81
C ARG A 210 5.13 -2.48 -10.63
N ILE A 211 3.96 -3.11 -10.54
CA ILE A 211 2.77 -2.67 -11.28
C ILE A 211 1.84 -2.02 -10.28
N ALA A 212 1.49 -0.79 -10.59
CA ALA A 212 0.58 0.05 -9.85
C ALA A 212 -0.72 0.23 -10.63
N THR A 213 -1.80 0.45 -9.90
CA THR A 213 -3.15 0.73 -10.40
C THR A 213 -3.70 1.95 -9.66
N ARG A 214 -4.21 2.94 -10.39
CA ARG A 214 -4.83 4.14 -9.82
C ARG A 214 -6.24 4.26 -10.34
N TYR A 215 -7.17 4.47 -9.42
CA TYR A 215 -8.59 4.62 -9.70
C TYR A 215 -9.05 6.04 -9.39
N PHE A 216 -9.81 6.61 -10.31
CA PHE A 216 -10.39 7.94 -10.21
C PHE A 216 -11.87 7.82 -10.52
N GLU A 217 -12.72 8.47 -9.75
CA GLU A 217 -14.15 8.52 -10.02
C GLU A 217 -14.72 9.91 -9.73
N VAL A 218 -15.84 10.22 -10.39
CA VAL A 218 -16.62 11.42 -10.12
C VAL A 218 -18.09 11.15 -10.44
N GLU A 219 -18.98 11.60 -9.56
CA GLU A 219 -20.43 11.58 -9.79
C GLU A 219 -20.91 12.92 -10.36
N THR A 220 -20.30 14.03 -9.93
CA THR A 220 -20.69 15.40 -10.37
C THR A 220 -19.48 16.29 -10.58
N GLY A 221 -19.47 17.07 -11.66
CA GLY A 221 -18.36 17.95 -12.03
C GLY A 221 -17.15 17.21 -12.62
N ASP A 222 -16.13 17.97 -13.00
CA ASP A 222 -15.00 17.47 -13.79
C ASP A 222 -14.27 16.28 -13.13
N LEU A 223 -14.02 15.24 -13.92
CA LEU A 223 -13.12 14.17 -13.54
C LEU A 223 -11.69 14.67 -13.66
N THR A 224 -10.96 14.67 -12.55
CA THR A 224 -9.54 15.04 -12.52
C THR A 224 -8.75 14.01 -11.73
N GLY A 225 -7.51 13.77 -12.14
CA GLY A 225 -6.62 12.87 -11.44
C GLY A 225 -5.17 13.04 -11.90
N THR A 226 -4.21 12.76 -11.02
CA THR A 226 -2.79 12.78 -11.38
C THR A 226 -2.16 11.50 -10.88
N ILE A 227 -1.38 10.83 -11.72
CA ILE A 227 -0.45 9.80 -11.27
C ILE A 227 0.97 10.35 -11.26
N SER A 228 1.65 10.11 -10.14
CA SER A 228 2.95 10.70 -9.87
C SER A 228 3.89 9.66 -9.24
N PRO A 229 4.38 8.68 -10.03
CA PRO A 229 5.06 7.50 -9.47
C PRO A 229 6.42 7.79 -8.83
N LYS A 230 7.03 8.95 -9.05
CA LYS A 230 8.34 9.34 -8.50
C LYS A 230 9.42 8.24 -8.63
N THR A 231 9.37 7.54 -9.76
CA THR A 231 10.31 6.55 -10.32
C THR A 231 10.11 6.54 -11.81
N PRO A 232 11.12 6.20 -12.64
CA PRO A 232 10.85 5.95 -14.04
C PRO A 232 9.76 4.88 -14.17
N TYR A 233 8.80 5.08 -15.06
CA TYR A 233 7.64 4.23 -15.16
C TYR A 233 7.19 4.06 -16.60
N ARG A 234 6.37 3.04 -16.82
CA ARG A 234 5.75 2.75 -18.11
C ARG A 234 4.24 2.69 -17.93
N LEU A 235 3.50 3.43 -18.76
CA LEU A 235 2.04 3.23 -18.82
C LEU A 235 1.73 1.87 -19.43
N LEU A 236 0.80 1.14 -18.81
CA LEU A 236 0.38 -0.18 -19.26
C LEU A 236 -1.04 -0.17 -19.83
N SER A 237 -1.97 0.55 -19.20
CA SER A 237 -3.33 0.67 -19.73
C SER A 237 -4.11 1.82 -19.10
N LEU A 238 -5.07 2.35 -19.85
CA LEU A 238 -6.21 3.10 -19.33
C LEU A 238 -7.50 2.32 -19.59
N SER A 239 -8.39 2.28 -18.61
CA SER A 239 -9.77 1.84 -18.74
C SER A 239 -10.68 2.93 -18.20
N ALA A 240 -11.67 3.36 -18.97
CA ALA A 240 -12.70 4.29 -18.52
C ALA A 240 -14.07 3.67 -18.73
N HIS A 241 -14.97 3.92 -17.78
CA HIS A 241 -16.37 3.58 -17.85
C HIS A 241 -17.21 4.78 -17.38
N VAL A 242 -18.36 4.96 -17.99
CA VAL A 242 -19.37 5.93 -17.63
C VAL A 242 -20.73 5.21 -17.60
N ASP A 243 -21.58 5.54 -16.64
CA ASP A 243 -22.85 4.84 -16.38
C ASP A 243 -23.88 5.05 -17.49
N ALA A 244 -23.85 6.22 -18.13
CA ALA A 244 -24.65 6.58 -19.29
C ALA A 244 -23.77 6.99 -20.48
N VAL A 245 -24.35 6.98 -21.68
CA VAL A 245 -23.66 7.58 -22.82
C VAL A 245 -23.65 9.10 -22.58
N PRO A 246 -22.49 9.76 -22.58
CA PRO A 246 -22.44 11.21 -22.41
C PRO A 246 -23.35 11.86 -23.44
N ASP A 247 -24.10 12.88 -23.06
CA ASP A 247 -25.05 13.57 -23.95
C ASP A 247 -24.44 14.81 -24.63
N THR A 248 -23.23 15.19 -24.23
CA THR A 248 -22.41 16.23 -24.86
C THR A 248 -21.02 15.72 -25.24
N GLY A 249 -20.43 16.32 -26.27
CA GLY A 249 -19.08 15.98 -26.74
C GLY A 249 -18.03 16.54 -25.82
N GLU A 250 -17.57 15.72 -24.87
CA GLU A 250 -16.55 16.07 -23.89
C GLU A 250 -15.43 15.02 -23.93
N THR A 251 -14.20 15.50 -24.03
CA THR A 251 -13.04 14.66 -24.31
C THR A 251 -12.38 14.20 -23.02
N LEU A 252 -12.21 12.89 -22.88
CA LEU A 252 -11.31 12.28 -21.90
C LEU A 252 -9.87 12.42 -22.40
N THR A 253 -9.00 13.00 -21.58
CA THR A 253 -7.58 13.19 -21.93
C THR A 253 -6.66 12.57 -20.87
N LEU A 254 -5.56 12.00 -21.36
CA LEU A 254 -4.33 11.83 -20.59
C LEU A 254 -3.25 12.74 -21.15
N THR A 255 -2.68 13.57 -20.30
CA THR A 255 -1.52 14.42 -20.62
C THR A 255 -0.34 14.05 -19.75
N VAL A 256 0.87 14.36 -20.21
CA VAL A 256 2.08 14.29 -19.40
C VAL A 256 2.60 15.71 -19.16
N ASP A 257 2.77 16.06 -17.89
CA ASP A 257 3.57 17.21 -17.47
C ASP A 257 5.00 16.71 -17.23
N SER A 258 5.90 17.08 -18.13
CA SER A 258 7.32 16.92 -17.88
C SER A 258 7.74 18.07 -16.97
N ASN A 259 7.97 17.78 -15.69
CA ASN A 259 8.23 18.72 -14.58
C ASN A 259 9.58 19.50 -14.70
N LYS A 260 10.00 19.78 -15.94
CA LYS A 260 11.15 20.59 -16.39
C LYS A 260 10.64 21.92 -16.99
N ASN A 261 10.06 22.78 -16.15
CA ASN A 261 9.89 24.22 -16.38
C ASN A 261 8.96 24.72 -17.51
N ASP A 262 8.11 23.93 -18.19
CA ASP A 262 7.32 24.49 -19.31
C ASP A 262 5.80 24.24 -19.25
N HIS A 263 5.09 25.30 -19.61
CA HIS A 263 3.64 25.55 -19.57
C HIS A 263 2.75 24.63 -20.43
N PHE A 264 3.23 23.46 -20.84
CA PHE A 264 2.60 22.67 -21.89
C PHE A 264 2.58 21.17 -21.56
N ASP A 265 1.38 20.71 -21.28
CA ASP A 265 0.97 19.32 -21.27
C ASP A 265 1.16 18.67 -22.65
N THR A 266 1.87 17.55 -22.71
CA THR A 266 1.92 16.73 -23.93
C THR A 266 0.79 15.72 -23.92
N LEU A 267 -0.05 15.73 -24.95
CA LEU A 267 -1.16 14.79 -25.08
C LEU A 267 -0.64 13.36 -25.31
N VAL A 268 -0.98 12.45 -24.40
CA VAL A 268 -0.69 11.01 -24.49
C VAL A 268 -1.86 10.27 -25.12
N PHE A 269 -3.08 10.61 -24.71
CA PHE A 269 -4.31 10.00 -25.19
C PHE A 269 -5.46 11.00 -25.14
N SER A 270 -6.37 10.89 -26.10
CA SER A 270 -7.62 11.64 -26.15
C SER A 270 -8.69 10.78 -26.81
N ASP A 271 -9.87 10.73 -26.19
CA ASP A 271 -11.04 10.10 -26.79
C ASP A 271 -12.32 10.80 -26.33
N ASP A 272 -13.32 10.81 -27.21
CA ASP A 272 -14.64 11.37 -26.96
C ASP A 272 -15.65 10.21 -27.03
N LEU A 273 -16.21 9.84 -25.89
CA LEU A 273 -17.15 8.72 -25.77
C LEU A 273 -18.53 9.03 -26.34
N PHE A 274 -18.91 10.32 -26.39
CA PHE A 274 -20.13 10.75 -27.10
C PHE A 274 -20.02 10.43 -28.58
N ILE A 275 -18.83 10.63 -29.17
CA ILE A 275 -18.55 10.21 -30.55
C ILE A 275 -18.57 8.67 -30.62
N GLY A 276 -19.68 8.15 -31.18
CA GLY A 276 -19.94 6.73 -31.29
C GLY A 276 -20.84 6.16 -30.19
N SER A 277 -21.38 7.00 -29.30
CA SER A 277 -22.34 6.64 -28.26
C SER A 277 -21.86 5.47 -27.39
N ARG A 278 -20.63 5.59 -26.89
CA ARG A 278 -19.95 4.57 -26.08
C ARG A 278 -20.06 4.92 -24.60
N THR A 279 -20.02 3.89 -23.75
CA THR A 279 -19.97 4.01 -22.29
C THR A 279 -18.65 3.55 -21.71
N SER A 280 -17.68 3.18 -22.56
CA SER A 280 -16.37 2.72 -22.09
C SER A 280 -15.31 2.82 -23.18
N VAL A 281 -14.06 2.90 -22.73
CA VAL A 281 -12.87 2.77 -23.56
C VAL A 281 -11.79 2.01 -22.80
N PHE A 282 -11.05 1.17 -23.52
CA PHE A 282 -9.86 0.52 -23.02
C PHE A 282 -8.70 0.79 -24.00
N VAL A 283 -7.60 1.29 -23.46
CA VAL A 283 -6.40 1.64 -24.21
C VAL A 283 -5.23 0.86 -23.65
N PRO A 284 -4.67 -0.11 -24.39
CA PRO A 284 -3.41 -0.73 -24.00
C PRO A 284 -2.25 0.19 -24.37
N PHE A 285 -1.35 0.40 -23.42
CA PHE A 285 -0.04 1.01 -23.63
C PHE A 285 1.06 -0.05 -23.53
N GLY A 286 2.32 0.36 -23.69
CA GLY A 286 3.44 -0.56 -23.65
C GLY A 286 4.77 0.13 -23.92
N GLU A 287 5.69 -0.59 -24.57
CA GLU A 287 6.98 -0.04 -24.98
C GLU A 287 6.81 1.24 -25.78
N GLY A 288 7.57 2.29 -25.42
CA GLY A 288 7.45 3.62 -26.03
C GLY A 288 6.53 4.59 -25.26
N TYR A 289 5.85 4.11 -24.22
CA TYR A 289 5.15 4.92 -23.22
C TYR A 289 5.90 4.86 -21.89
N ASP A 290 7.21 5.06 -21.96
CA ASP A 290 8.15 5.11 -20.85
C ASP A 290 8.41 6.57 -20.48
N PHE A 291 8.28 6.88 -19.19
CA PHE A 291 8.33 8.22 -18.63
C PHE A 291 9.42 8.33 -17.57
N ASP A 292 9.99 9.53 -17.45
CA ASP A 292 10.97 9.85 -16.43
C ASP A 292 10.31 9.92 -15.05
N ALA A 293 11.14 9.82 -14.01
CA ALA A 293 10.64 9.79 -12.64
C ALA A 293 9.97 11.08 -12.15
N ASP A 294 10.26 12.20 -12.83
CA ASP A 294 9.71 13.51 -12.51
C ASP A 294 8.45 13.80 -13.35
N ASP A 295 8.10 12.96 -14.33
CA ASP A 295 6.92 13.14 -15.18
C ASP A 295 5.65 12.74 -14.41
N ASP A 296 4.64 13.59 -14.49
CA ASP A 296 3.31 13.34 -13.92
C ASP A 296 2.31 13.11 -15.08
N ILE A 297 1.41 12.12 -14.96
CA ILE A 297 0.32 11.94 -15.95
C ILE A 297 -0.96 12.48 -15.35
N ASP A 298 -1.56 13.44 -16.05
CA ASP A 298 -2.81 14.06 -15.68
C ASP A 298 -3.96 13.47 -16.49
N LEU A 299 -5.01 13.11 -15.76
CA LEU A 299 -6.30 12.67 -16.25
C LEU A 299 -7.27 13.85 -16.14
N PHE A 300 -7.97 14.12 -17.23
CA PHE A 300 -9.00 15.15 -17.24
C PHE A 300 -10.18 14.75 -18.13
N GLN A 301 -11.40 15.02 -17.67
CA GLN A 301 -12.61 15.00 -18.47
C GLN A 301 -13.58 16.03 -17.87
N THR A 302 -14.09 16.95 -18.72
CA THR A 302 -15.18 17.84 -18.31
C THR A 302 -16.45 17.03 -18.26
N ASN A 303 -17.10 16.90 -17.11
CA ASN A 303 -18.31 16.09 -16.94
C ASN A 303 -19.52 17.02 -16.83
N GLY A 304 -19.85 17.72 -17.91
CA GLY A 304 -20.91 18.74 -17.92
C GLY A 304 -22.31 18.18 -17.72
N SER A 305 -22.45 16.86 -17.85
CA SER A 305 -23.72 16.13 -17.78
C SER A 305 -23.96 15.47 -16.42
N ASP A 306 -22.99 15.56 -15.49
CA ASP A 306 -22.99 14.87 -14.19
C ASP A 306 -23.24 13.35 -14.34
N ASP A 307 -22.55 12.73 -15.29
CA ASP A 307 -22.54 11.26 -15.44
C ASP A 307 -21.57 10.64 -14.42
N ASP A 308 -21.79 9.38 -14.01
CA ASP A 308 -20.90 8.68 -13.08
C ASP A 308 -19.71 8.09 -13.84
N TRP A 309 -18.53 8.68 -13.69
CA TRP A 309 -17.29 8.22 -14.33
C TRP A 309 -16.43 7.39 -13.39
N GLY A 310 -15.84 6.32 -13.93
CA GLY A 310 -14.78 5.55 -13.29
C GLY A 310 -13.62 5.29 -14.26
N VAL A 311 -12.41 5.72 -13.89
CA VAL A 311 -11.19 5.56 -14.68
C VAL A 311 -10.12 4.83 -13.90
N THR A 312 -9.55 3.80 -14.51
CA THR A 312 -8.41 3.04 -13.98
C THR A 312 -7.19 3.22 -14.88
N ILE A 313 -6.07 3.64 -14.30
CA ILE A 313 -4.77 3.71 -14.97
C ILE A 313 -3.85 2.67 -14.34
N ARG A 314 -3.19 1.86 -15.17
CA ARG A 314 -2.15 0.93 -14.73
C ARG A 314 -0.80 1.37 -15.28
N TYR A 315 0.21 1.34 -14.42
CA TYR A 315 1.58 1.67 -14.79
C TYR A 315 2.57 0.72 -14.12
N GLN A 316 3.78 0.67 -14.63
CA GLN A 316 4.85 -0.18 -14.12
C GLN A 316 6.08 0.65 -13.80
N THR A 317 6.63 0.52 -12.60
CA THR A 317 7.96 1.01 -12.26
C THR A 317 9.02 0.32 -13.11
N VAL A 318 9.82 1.11 -13.83
CA VAL A 318 10.93 0.68 -14.67
C VAL A 318 12.23 0.96 -13.94
N PHE A 319 13.03 -0.09 -13.76
CA PHE A 319 14.38 0.07 -13.19
C PHE A 319 15.40 0.17 -14.34
N PRO A 320 16.36 1.11 -14.26
CA PRO A 320 17.46 1.21 -15.21
C PRO A 320 18.44 0.03 -15.11
#